data_AF-A0A534UWB2-F1
#
_entry.id   AF-A0A534UWB2-F1
#
_cell.length_a   1.000
_cell.length_b   1.000
_cell.length_c   1.000
_cell.angle_alpha   90.00
_cell.angle_beta   90.00
_cell.angle_gamma   90.00
#
_symmetry.space_group_name_H-M   'P 1'
#
loop_
_entity.id
_entity.type
_entity.pdbx_description
1 polymer ?
#
loop_
_entity_poly.entity_id
_entity_poly.type
_entity_poly.pdbx_seq_one_letter_code
_entity_poly.pdbx_strand_id
1 'polypeptide(L)'
;MSGRSALDRFLRGLAAKDASPNTSRSYTTAVGSYLGWLDDRGADWRAPTRADLRAYLAALGEAHAKSSVAQRLAAIRSFYRFAVRESLTASDPWASIATPRLPRRLPRVLEIEQVERLLAVVDADLASAGKATGGTAGRSTAIALRDRAIVETAYA
;
A
#
# COMPACT_ATOMS: atom_id res chain seq x y z
N MET A 1 20.39 15.54 14.22
CA MET A 1 19.82 15.08 12.93
C MET A 1 18.30 15.34 12.92
N SER A 2 17.70 15.88 11.87
CA SER A 2 16.24 16.08 11.85
C SER A 2 15.48 14.77 11.58
N GLY A 3 14.19 14.72 11.90
CA GLY A 3 13.33 13.57 11.54
C GLY A 3 13.28 13.37 10.02
N ARG A 4 13.17 14.46 9.25
CA ARG A 4 13.17 14.42 7.79
C ARG A 4 14.44 13.78 7.21
N SER A 5 15.61 14.15 7.75
CA SER A 5 16.89 13.54 7.37
C SER A 5 16.95 12.04 7.69
N ALA A 6 16.37 11.62 8.82
CA ALA A 6 16.25 10.21 9.18
C ALA A 6 15.36 9.44 8.18
N LEU A 7 14.24 10.03 7.77
CA LEU A 7 13.34 9.47 6.78
C LEU A 7 14.03 9.29 5.43
N ASP A 8 14.80 10.28 4.96
CA ASP A 8 15.53 10.17 3.70
C ASP A 8 16.55 9.01 3.72
N ARG A 9 17.26 8.83 4.85
CA ARG A 9 18.19 7.71 5.03
C ARG A 9 17.46 6.36 5.03
N PHE A 10 16.29 6.29 5.68
CA PHE A 10 15.43 5.11 5.66
C PHE A 10 14.96 4.77 4.24
N LEU A 11 14.49 5.76 3.48
CA LEU A 11 14.01 5.57 2.10
C LEU A 11 15.12 5.12 1.15
N ARG A 12 16.34 5.64 1.30
CA ARG A 12 17.52 5.14 0.57
C ARG A 12 17.80 3.67 0.86
N GLY A 13 17.74 3.27 2.13
CA GLY A 13 17.89 1.87 2.53
C GLY A 13 16.78 0.95 2.01
N LEU A 14 15.59 1.49 1.78
CA LEU A 14 14.46 0.76 1.19
C LEU A 14 14.62 0.59 -0.33
N ALA A 15 15.10 1.64 -1.02
CA ALA A 15 15.41 1.60 -2.44
C ALA A 15 16.52 0.59 -2.77
N ALA A 16 17.53 0.45 -1.90
CA ALA A 16 18.58 -0.55 -2.04
C ALA A 16 18.09 -2.01 -1.92
N LYS A 17 16.82 -2.23 -1.56
CA LYS A 17 16.17 -3.55 -1.46
C LYS A 17 15.08 -3.74 -2.52
N ASP A 18 15.16 -2.99 -3.62
CA ASP A 18 14.21 -3.03 -4.75
C ASP A 18 12.74 -2.85 -4.34
N ALA A 19 12.48 -2.05 -3.31
CA ALA A 19 11.11 -1.76 -2.92
C ALA A 19 10.37 -1.00 -4.03
N SER A 20 9.14 -1.44 -4.31
CA SER A 20 8.33 -0.83 -5.38
C SER A 20 8.12 0.68 -5.15
N PRO A 21 7.93 1.48 -6.22
CA PRO A 21 7.63 2.90 -6.10
C PRO A 21 6.40 3.19 -5.22
N ASN A 22 5.39 2.32 -5.27
CA ASN A 22 4.20 2.39 -4.43
C ASN A 22 4.54 2.20 -2.94
N THR A 23 5.42 1.25 -2.64
CA THR A 23 5.93 1.02 -1.29
C THR A 23 6.62 2.28 -0.77
N SER A 24 7.60 2.81 -1.50
CA SER A 24 8.35 4.02 -1.11
C SER A 24 7.44 5.22 -0.89
N ARG A 25 6.45 5.46 -1.75
CA ARG A 25 5.44 6.53 -1.57
C ARG A 25 4.61 6.35 -0.30
N SER A 26 4.17 5.11 -0.03
CA SER A 26 3.41 4.80 1.18
C SER A 26 4.22 5.10 2.44
N TYR A 27 5.49 4.68 2.49
CA TYR A 27 6.37 4.96 3.63
C TYR A 27 6.66 6.46 3.77
N THR A 28 6.96 7.14 2.68
CA THR A 28 7.19 8.60 2.66
C THR A 28 6.02 9.35 3.25
N THR A 29 4.81 9.04 2.80
CA THR A 29 3.58 9.71 3.27
C THR A 29 3.31 9.39 4.73
N ALA A 30 3.31 8.12 5.11
CA ALA A 30 2.94 7.71 6.47
C ALA A 30 3.93 8.22 7.53
N VAL A 31 5.23 8.03 7.29
CA VAL A 31 6.29 8.42 8.23
C VAL A 31 6.50 9.93 8.18
N GLY A 32 6.46 10.54 7.00
CA GLY A 32 6.60 11.98 6.83
C GLY A 32 5.51 12.76 7.56
N SER A 33 4.25 12.37 7.42
CA SER A 33 3.15 13.00 8.17
C SER A 33 3.33 12.88 9.69
N TYR A 34 3.79 11.72 10.17
CA TYR A 34 4.01 11.51 11.61
C TYR A 34 5.12 12.41 12.15
N LEU A 35 6.26 12.46 11.44
CA LEU A 35 7.39 13.29 11.84
C LEU A 35 7.03 14.78 11.80
N GLY A 36 6.28 15.22 10.78
CA GLY A 36 5.77 16.59 10.72
C GLY A 36 4.82 16.90 11.89
N TRP A 37 3.90 15.99 12.20
CA TRP A 37 2.96 16.16 13.32
C TRP A 37 3.66 16.29 14.68
N LEU A 38 4.79 15.59 14.89
CA LEU A 38 5.61 15.74 16.08
C LEU A 38 6.37 17.08 16.10
N ASP A 39 6.91 17.49 14.95
CA ASP A 39 7.64 18.74 14.78
C ASP A 39 6.74 19.95 15.08
N ASP A 40 5.50 19.94 14.59
CA ASP A 40 4.47 20.95 14.86
C ASP A 40 4.15 21.08 16.37
N ARG A 41 4.45 20.05 17.16
CA ARG A 41 4.26 19.99 18.61
C ARG A 41 5.54 20.21 19.40
N GLY A 42 6.67 20.42 18.73
CA GLY A 42 7.99 20.51 19.36
C GLY A 42 8.45 19.21 20.03
N ALA A 43 7.87 18.07 19.65
CA ALA A 43 8.21 16.77 20.23
C ALA A 43 9.40 16.13 19.50
N ASP A 44 10.40 15.64 20.24
CA ASP A 44 11.52 14.92 19.62
C ASP A 44 11.06 13.53 19.16
N TRP A 45 11.14 13.30 17.85
CA TRP A 45 10.84 12.00 17.24
C TRP A 45 11.72 10.86 17.76
N ARG A 46 12.86 11.13 18.39
CA ARG A 46 13.69 10.06 18.98
C ARG A 46 13.13 9.48 20.27
N ALA A 47 12.43 10.31 21.03
CA ALA A 47 11.91 9.97 22.33
C ALA A 47 10.52 10.60 22.54
N PRO A 48 9.54 10.32 21.65
CA PRO A 48 8.19 10.82 21.81
C PRO A 48 7.59 10.25 23.11
N THR A 49 6.87 11.09 23.84
CA THR A 49 6.25 10.66 25.09
C THR A 49 5.07 9.73 24.83
N ARG A 50 4.65 8.95 25.83
CA ARG A 50 3.43 8.15 25.71
C ARG A 50 2.18 9.02 25.42
N ALA A 51 2.18 10.28 25.81
CA ALA A 51 1.10 11.22 25.51
C ALA A 51 1.08 11.56 24.02
N ASP A 52 2.24 11.85 23.42
CA ASP A 52 2.37 12.14 21.98
C ASP A 52 1.89 10.97 21.12
N LEU A 53 2.29 9.75 21.49
CA LEU A 53 1.89 8.55 20.75
C LEU A 53 0.37 8.32 20.81
N ARG A 54 -0.25 8.52 21.97
CA ARG A 54 -1.71 8.39 22.13
C ARG A 54 -2.46 9.48 21.39
N ALA A 55 -1.98 10.71 21.46
CA ALA A 55 -2.57 11.83 20.73
C ALA A 55 -2.47 11.62 19.20
N TYR A 56 -1.35 11.11 18.70
CA TYR A 56 -1.23 10.78 17.28
C TYR A 56 -2.15 9.63 16.86
N LEU A 57 -2.32 8.61 17.69
CA LEU A 57 -3.28 7.53 17.42
C LEU A 57 -4.72 8.02 17.36
N ALA A 58 -5.11 8.92 18.27
CA ALA A 58 -6.44 9.52 18.27
C ALA A 58 -6.66 10.31 16.97
N ALA A 59 -5.72 11.19 16.61
CA ALA A 59 -5.77 11.96 15.36
C ALA A 59 -5.83 11.05 14.11
N LEU A 60 -5.08 9.95 14.08
CA LEU A 60 -5.15 8.96 13.01
C LEU A 60 -6.53 8.29 12.91
N GLY A 61 -7.13 7.97 14.05
CA GLY A 61 -8.44 7.30 14.13
C GLY A 61 -9.60 8.17 13.66
N GLU A 62 -9.49 9.49 13.85
CA GLU A 62 -10.47 10.47 13.35
C GLU A 62 -10.35 10.71 11.84
N ALA A 63 -9.12 10.73 11.32
CA ALA A 63 -8.86 11.09 9.93
C ALA A 63 -8.89 9.92 8.93
N HIS A 64 -8.82 8.67 9.40
CA HIS A 64 -8.58 7.52 8.51
C HIS A 64 -9.36 6.26 8.88
N ALA A 65 -9.67 5.47 7.86
CA ALA A 65 -10.21 4.12 8.06
C ALA A 65 -9.21 3.23 8.82
N LYS A 66 -9.73 2.24 9.57
CA LYS A 66 -8.92 1.30 10.38
C LYS A 66 -7.79 0.63 9.59
N SER A 67 -8.03 0.31 8.32
CA SER A 67 -7.01 -0.29 7.44
C SER A 67 -5.86 0.66 7.15
N SER A 68 -6.16 1.91 6.83
CA SER A 68 -5.17 2.96 6.62
C SER A 68 -4.39 3.27 7.89
N VAL A 69 -5.05 3.29 9.06
CA VAL A 69 -4.37 3.44 10.35
C VAL A 69 -3.35 2.32 10.57
N ALA A 70 -3.73 1.06 10.37
CA ALA A 70 -2.82 -0.06 10.55
C ALA A 70 -1.63 -0.03 9.56
N GLN A 71 -1.88 0.32 8.29
CA GLN A 71 -0.81 0.49 7.30
C GLN A 71 0.17 1.59 7.71
N ARG A 72 -0.33 2.74 8.16
CA ARG A 72 0.50 3.87 8.62
C ARG A 72 1.33 3.48 9.84
N LEU A 73 0.73 2.79 10.83
CA LEU A 73 1.46 2.29 12.00
C LEU A 73 2.53 1.26 11.64
N ALA A 74 2.25 0.37 10.69
CA ALA A 74 3.25 -0.58 10.20
C ALA A 74 4.45 0.14 9.57
N ALA A 75 4.19 1.22 8.82
CA ALA A 75 5.24 2.04 8.22
C ALA A 75 6.11 2.73 9.29
N ILE A 76 5.48 3.37 10.28
CA ILE A 76 6.15 4.04 11.40
C ILE A 76 7.01 3.07 12.20
N ARG A 77 6.51 1.87 12.49
CA ARG A 77 7.30 0.83 13.17
C ARG A 77 8.50 0.38 12.37
N SER A 78 8.34 0.22 11.05
CA SER A 78 9.49 -0.13 10.21
C SER A 78 10.56 0.95 10.23
N PHE A 79 10.14 2.21 10.24
CA PHE A 79 11.04 3.34 10.41
C PHE A 79 11.76 3.31 11.77
N TYR A 80 11.08 3.07 12.89
CA TYR A 80 11.74 2.97 14.20
C TYR A 80 12.64 1.74 14.33
N ARG A 81 12.28 0.58 13.75
CA ARG A 81 13.19 -0.57 13.67
C ARG A 81 14.47 -0.24 12.89
N PHE A 82 14.36 0.53 11.82
CA PHE A 82 15.53 1.08 11.13
C PHE A 82 16.30 2.04 12.03
N ALA A 83 15.62 2.99 12.68
CA ALA A 83 16.25 4.00 13.52
C ALA A 83 17.02 3.38 14.70
N VAL A 84 16.49 2.32 15.32
CA VAL A 84 17.18 1.55 16.36
C VAL A 84 18.42 0.84 15.79
N ARG A 85 18.31 0.19 14.63
CA ARG A 85 19.45 -0.49 13.98
C ARG A 85 20.57 0.48 13.61
N GLU A 86 20.23 1.70 13.21
CA GLU A 86 21.19 2.77 12.90
C GLU A 86 21.60 3.60 14.13
N SER A 87 21.23 3.16 15.34
CA SER A 87 21.52 3.83 16.61
C SER A 87 21.06 5.29 16.69
N LEU A 88 20.00 5.64 15.96
CA LEU A 88 19.39 6.98 15.98
C LEU A 88 18.42 7.17 17.15
N THR A 89 17.87 6.07 17.66
CA THR A 89 16.94 5.99 18.79
C THR A 89 17.29 4.81 19.67
N ALA A 90 17.13 4.95 20.99
CA ALA A 90 17.48 3.89 21.94
C ALA A 90 16.55 2.66 21.84
N SER A 91 15.27 2.87 21.54
CA SER A 91 14.27 1.81 21.41
C SER A 91 13.13 2.24 20.49
N ASP A 92 12.25 1.29 20.13
CA ASP A 92 11.02 1.57 19.37
C ASP A 92 9.91 2.05 20.33
N PRO A 93 9.52 3.34 20.30
CA PRO A 93 8.45 3.87 21.17
C PRO A 93 7.08 3.27 20.83
N TRP A 94 6.89 2.76 19.60
CA TRP A 94 5.65 2.16 19.12
C TRP A 94 5.52 0.67 19.43
N ALA A 95 6.54 0.06 20.05
CA ALA A 95 6.56 -1.37 20.37
C ALA A 95 5.46 -1.76 21.37
N SER A 96 5.17 -0.89 22.35
CA SER A 96 4.19 -1.17 23.42
C SER A 96 2.73 -0.82 23.08
N ILE A 97 2.48 -0.31 21.87
CA ILE A 97 1.16 0.14 21.44
C ILE A 97 0.46 -1.00 20.69
N ALA A 98 -0.80 -1.29 20.99
CA ALA A 98 -1.56 -2.28 20.23
C ALA A 98 -1.93 -1.72 18.84
N THR A 99 -1.66 -2.46 17.77
CA THR A 99 -2.17 -2.12 16.44
C THR A 99 -3.62 -2.58 16.33
N PRO A 100 -4.53 -1.78 15.75
CA PRO A 100 -5.89 -2.22 15.49
C PRO A 100 -5.89 -3.53 14.71
N ARG A 101 -6.52 -4.58 15.24
CA ARG A 101 -6.72 -5.83 14.50
C ARG A 101 -7.67 -5.55 13.34
N LEU A 102 -7.18 -5.65 12.11
CA LEU A 102 -8.04 -5.60 10.94
C LEU A 102 -8.88 -6.88 10.88
N PRO A 103 -10.19 -6.78 10.62
CA PRO A 103 -10.97 -7.95 10.27
C PRO A 103 -10.41 -8.56 8.98
N ARG A 104 -10.08 -9.86 9.00
CA ARG A 104 -9.70 -10.59 7.79
C ARG A 104 -10.96 -10.75 6.95
N ARG A 105 -11.11 -9.91 5.92
CA ARG A 105 -12.10 -10.18 4.87
C ARG A 105 -11.53 -11.27 3.98
N LEU A 106 -12.29 -12.33 3.76
CA LEU A 106 -11.96 -13.30 2.72
C LEU A 106 -11.92 -12.55 1.38
N PRO A 107 -10.96 -12.86 0.50
CA PRO A 107 -11.01 -12.39 -0.88
C PRO A 107 -12.39 -12.69 -1.46
N ARG A 108 -12.99 -11.71 -2.14
CA ARG A 108 -14.23 -11.97 -2.88
C ARG A 108 -13.86 -12.77 -4.12
N VAL A 109 -14.33 -14.00 -4.19
CA VAL A 109 -14.30 -14.80 -5.43
C VAL A 109 -15.41 -14.30 -6.35
N LEU A 110 -15.23 -14.47 -7.65
CA LEU A 110 -16.30 -14.21 -8.61
C LEU A 110 -17.33 -15.34 -8.51
N GLU A 111 -18.61 -14.99 -8.43
CA GLU A 111 -19.71 -15.94 -8.59
C GLU A 111 -19.77 -16.45 -10.03
N ILE A 112 -20.37 -17.62 -10.27
CA ILE A 112 -20.51 -18.21 -11.61
C ILE A 112 -21.13 -17.20 -12.60
N GLU A 113 -22.19 -16.51 -12.19
CA GLU A 113 -22.85 -15.49 -13.01
C GLU A 113 -21.93 -14.30 -13.37
N GLN A 114 -20.97 -13.97 -12.50
CA GLN A 114 -19.98 -12.92 -12.76
C GLN A 114 -18.94 -13.38 -13.77
N VAL A 115 -18.54 -14.66 -13.71
CA VAL A 115 -17.66 -15.30 -14.70
C VAL A 115 -18.35 -15.36 -16.06
N GLU A 116 -19.62 -15.78 -16.11
CA GLU A 116 -20.41 -15.82 -17.34
C GLU A 116 -20.55 -14.44 -17.99
N ARG A 117 -20.82 -13.39 -17.20
CA ARG A 117 -20.86 -12.01 -17.71
C ARG A 117 -19.50 -11.56 -18.24
N LEU A 118 -18.41 -11.97 -17.59
CA LEU A 118 -17.06 -11.64 -18.05
C LEU A 118 -16.74 -12.33 -19.40
N LEU A 119 -17.06 -13.63 -19.51
CA LEU A 119 -16.91 -14.39 -20.75
C LEU A 119 -17.73 -13.80 -21.89
N ALA A 120 -18.97 -13.37 -21.63
CA ALA A 120 -19.83 -12.75 -22.64
C ALA A 120 -19.26 -11.44 -23.20
N VAL A 121 -18.60 -10.63 -22.37
CA VAL A 121 -17.92 -9.40 -22.82
C VAL A 121 -16.74 -9.75 -23.73
N VAL A 122 -15.93 -10.73 -23.31
CA VAL A 122 -14.78 -11.19 -24.11
C VAL A 122 -15.21 -11.76 -25.46
N ASP A 123 -16.30 -12.51 -25.51
CA ASP A 123 -16.85 -13.07 -26.74
C ASP A 123 -17.36 -11.97 -27.69
N ALA A 124 -17.97 -10.91 -27.14
CA ALA A 124 -18.38 -9.74 -27.92
C ALA A 124 -17.16 -8.98 -28.48
N ASP A 125 -16.10 -8.83 -27.68
CA ASP A 125 -14.85 -8.19 -28.11
C ASP A 125 -14.18 -9.00 -29.23
N LEU A 126 -14.14 -10.33 -29.12
CA LEU A 126 -13.68 -11.24 -30.18
C LEU A 126 -14.49 -11.06 -31.48
N ALA A 127 -15.82 -11.04 -31.37
CA ALA A 127 -16.71 -10.89 -32.52
C ALA A 127 -16.56 -9.52 -33.20
N SER A 128 -16.26 -8.47 -32.43
CA SER A 128 -16.02 -7.12 -32.96
C SER A 128 -14.64 -6.97 -33.60
N ALA A 129 -13.60 -7.60 -33.00
CA ALA A 129 -12.24 -7.60 -33.52
C ALA A 129 -12.13 -8.31 -34.87
N GLY A 130 -12.87 -9.41 -35.06
CA GLY A 130 -12.94 -10.13 -36.35
C GLY A 130 -13.59 -9.32 -37.49
N LYS A 131 -14.35 -8.26 -37.17
CA LYS A 131 -14.99 -7.36 -38.16
C LYS A 131 -14.18 -6.11 -38.45
N ALA A 132 -13.13 -5.81 -37.68
CA ALA A 132 -12.30 -4.63 -37.86
C ALA A 132 -11.48 -4.76 -39.16
N THR A 133 -11.61 -3.80 -40.08
CA THR A 133 -10.82 -3.74 -41.32
C THR A 133 -9.75 -2.66 -41.19
N GLY A 134 -8.47 -3.03 -41.15
CA GLY A 134 -7.35 -2.09 -41.07
C GLY A 134 -6.14 -2.61 -40.27
N GLY A 135 -5.05 -1.83 -40.21
CA GLY A 135 -3.76 -2.23 -39.63
C GLY A 135 -3.76 -2.57 -38.12
N THR A 136 -4.83 -2.26 -37.39
CA THR A 136 -4.99 -2.57 -35.96
C THR A 136 -5.78 -3.86 -35.71
N ALA A 137 -6.41 -4.43 -36.75
CA ALA A 137 -7.29 -5.61 -36.63
C ALA A 137 -6.58 -6.83 -36.03
N GLY A 138 -5.37 -7.14 -36.50
CA GLY A 138 -4.59 -8.28 -35.99
C GLY A 138 -4.23 -8.16 -34.50
N ARG A 139 -3.97 -6.94 -34.00
CA ARG A 139 -3.69 -6.71 -32.57
C ARG A 139 -4.95 -6.83 -31.72
N SER A 140 -6.08 -6.32 -32.20
CA SER A 140 -7.37 -6.41 -31.48
C SER A 140 -7.80 -7.87 -31.30
N THR A 141 -7.68 -8.68 -32.37
CA THR A 141 -8.02 -10.11 -32.31
C THR A 141 -7.08 -10.87 -31.38
N ALA A 142 -5.78 -10.57 -31.39
CA ALA A 142 -4.82 -11.20 -30.50
C ALA A 142 -5.09 -10.88 -29.01
N ILE A 143 -5.48 -9.64 -28.68
CA ILE A 143 -5.85 -9.25 -27.31
C ILE A 143 -7.10 -10.00 -26.87
N ALA A 144 -8.14 -10.03 -27.69
CA ALA A 144 -9.40 -10.68 -27.34
C ALA A 144 -9.24 -12.21 -27.17
N LEU A 145 -8.40 -12.87 -28.00
CA LEU A 145 -8.08 -14.30 -27.85
C LEU A 145 -7.28 -14.58 -26.56
N ARG A 146 -6.36 -13.67 -26.21
CA ARG A 146 -5.61 -13.76 -24.95
C ARG A 146 -6.54 -13.64 -23.75
N ASP A 147 -7.43 -12.65 -23.76
CA ASP A 147 -8.34 -12.40 -22.64
C ASP A 147 -9.28 -13.60 -22.45
N ARG A 148 -9.77 -14.21 -23.55
CA ARG A 148 -10.55 -15.46 -23.51
C ARG A 148 -9.78 -16.60 -22.86
N ALA A 149 -8.55 -16.86 -23.32
CA ALA A 149 -7.72 -17.94 -22.77
C ALA A 149 -7.39 -17.74 -21.29
N ILE A 150 -7.18 -16.49 -20.85
CA ILE A 150 -6.94 -16.16 -19.43
C ILE A 150 -8.18 -16.46 -18.59
N VAL A 151 -9.37 -16.02 -19.04
CA VAL A 151 -10.60 -16.24 -18.27
C VAL A 151 -10.95 -17.73 -18.22
N GLU A 152 -10.81 -18.45 -19.33
CA GLU A 152 -11.02 -19.91 -19.36
C GLU A 152 -10.04 -20.64 -18.44
N THR A 153 -8.74 -20.34 -18.51
CA THR A 153 -7.75 -21.04 -17.67
C THR A 153 -7.90 -20.73 -16.18
N ALA A 154 -8.33 -19.52 -15.84
CA ALA A 154 -8.46 -19.09 -14.44
C ALA A 154 -9.76 -19.58 -13.77
N TYR A 155 -10.78 -19.95 -14.56
CA TYR A 155 -12.14 -20.19 -14.05
C TYR A 155 -12.86 -21.44 -14.63
N ALA A 156 -12.26 -22.20 -15.54
CA ALA A 156 -12.72 -23.53 -15.96
C ALA A 156 -12.08 -24.64 -15.11
#